data_AF-A0A522NAB5-F1
#
_entry.id   AF-A0A522NAB5-F1
#
_cell.length_a   1.000
_cell.length_b   1.000
_cell.length_c   1.000
_cell.angle_alpha   90.00
_cell.angle_beta   90.00
_cell.angle_gamma   90.00
#
_symmetry.space_group_name_H-M   'P 1'
#
loop_
_entity.id
_entity.type
_entity.pdbx_description
1 polymer ?
#
loop_
_entity_poly.entity_id
_entity_poly.type
_entity_poly.pdbx_seq_one_letter_code
_entity_poly.pdbx_strand_id
1 'polypeptide(L)'
;MVLRGKDDTGKDLILSGDYIAHGMRERAAGLATEWLGPRTEREIQQGLQYEVTQERWTNLDRALQREAQAGTIRLERLSRDHRRTLLIGRLQQLERMGLANPQATGEWTLRPDAEPVLRTLGERGDIVRTMQRAMRGMSRELVLSAPGGGAPPVIGRVAGKGLADEWHDLGYLIMDGIDGKAHYIVLPVKAELQHYPIDGVVEARASTGTRAVDRNIVALAANGTYRTDYHLAIASAQARSGREPSEVVQAHIRRLEALRRAGLVERMAEGAWRVPADLPDRGREYDAKRLGGMSVTLHSHLSIVRQVRAIGATWLDRQLIGGAMDVGDRGFGGEVREALQKRVDFLVEQGLAGRRGQRVTLASNLLATLRERDIAVAAKEIAKGTGLVHCPATDGGRVSGVYRRSVLLASGRFAMLDDGIGFSLVPWKPLIRQRIGRSVSAVVRGNHVSWELARSRGITR
;
A
#
# COMPACT_ATOMS: atom_id res chain seq x y z
N MET A 1 -17.75 -7.42 4.15
CA MET A 1 -18.52 -8.37 3.29
C MET A 1 -18.38 -7.90 1.85
N VAL A 2 -17.85 -8.71 0.92
CA VAL A 2 -17.73 -8.30 -0.50
C VAL A 2 -19.02 -8.66 -1.22
N LEU A 3 -19.85 -7.66 -1.53
CA LEU A 3 -21.07 -7.85 -2.31
C LEU A 3 -20.75 -7.72 -3.79
N ARG A 4 -21.21 -8.69 -4.59
CA ARG A 4 -21.28 -8.52 -6.04
C ARG A 4 -22.24 -7.36 -6.29
N GLY A 5 -21.79 -6.28 -6.91
CA GLY A 5 -22.61 -5.11 -7.22
C GLY A 5 -23.68 -5.35 -8.28
N LYS A 6 -24.09 -6.62 -8.47
CA LYS A 6 -25.10 -7.03 -9.44
C LYS A 6 -26.09 -7.99 -8.79
N ASP A 7 -27.37 -7.82 -9.11
CA ASP A 7 -28.43 -8.76 -8.73
C ASP A 7 -28.34 -10.07 -9.53
N ASP A 8 -29.24 -10.99 -9.21
CA ASP A 8 -29.40 -12.30 -9.88
C ASP A 8 -29.82 -12.17 -11.35
N THR A 9 -30.35 -11.02 -11.76
CA THR A 9 -30.65 -10.68 -13.17
C THR A 9 -29.48 -10.02 -13.91
N GLY A 10 -28.36 -9.76 -13.23
CA GLY A 10 -27.17 -9.13 -13.79
C GLY A 10 -27.22 -7.60 -13.89
N LYS A 11 -28.26 -6.96 -13.35
CA LYS A 11 -28.40 -5.51 -13.24
C LYS A 11 -27.71 -5.00 -11.97
N ASP A 12 -27.41 -3.70 -11.91
CA ASP A 12 -26.72 -3.12 -10.77
C ASP A 12 -27.57 -3.23 -9.50
N LEU A 13 -26.96 -3.73 -8.43
CA LEU A 13 -27.64 -3.92 -7.14
C LEU A 13 -27.78 -2.57 -6.44
N ILE A 14 -29.00 -2.04 -6.40
CA ILE A 14 -29.32 -0.79 -5.71
C ILE A 14 -29.86 -1.11 -4.32
N LEU A 15 -29.11 -0.71 -3.29
CA LEU A 15 -29.51 -0.84 -1.89
C LEU A 15 -29.72 0.55 -1.29
N SER A 16 -30.78 0.73 -0.50
CA SER A 16 -30.98 1.99 0.22
C SER A 16 -29.90 2.17 1.29
N GLY A 17 -29.51 3.43 1.54
CA GLY A 17 -28.49 3.76 2.55
C GLY A 17 -28.83 3.22 3.93
N ASP A 18 -30.10 3.30 4.33
CA ASP A 18 -30.59 2.79 5.62
C ASP A 18 -30.48 1.26 5.72
N TYR A 19 -30.74 0.56 4.61
CA TYR A 19 -30.59 -0.89 4.56
C TYR A 19 -29.12 -1.32 4.63
N ILE A 20 -28.20 -0.55 4.03
CA ILE A 20 -26.75 -0.77 4.20
C ILE A 20 -26.32 -0.52 5.65
N ALA A 21 -26.79 0.57 6.26
CA ALA A 21 -26.38 0.97 7.60
C ALA A 21 -26.91 0.05 8.71
N HIS A 22 -28.15 -0.45 8.58
CA HIS A 22 -28.84 -1.20 9.64
C HIS A 22 -29.40 -2.54 9.15
N GLY A 23 -30.09 -2.55 8.00
CA GLY A 23 -30.86 -3.70 7.51
C GLY A 23 -30.04 -4.95 7.20
N MET A 24 -28.81 -4.83 6.68
CA MET A 24 -27.94 -5.99 6.45
C MET A 24 -27.58 -6.71 7.74
N ARG A 25 -27.27 -5.96 8.82
CA ARG A 25 -26.92 -6.53 10.12
C ARG A 25 -28.12 -7.24 10.73
N GLU A 26 -29.30 -6.63 10.66
CA GLU A 26 -30.54 -7.23 11.15
C GLU A 26 -30.87 -8.52 10.42
N ARG A 27 -30.77 -8.53 9.08
CA ARG A 27 -30.98 -9.75 8.27
C ARG A 27 -29.96 -10.84 8.57
N ALA A 28 -28.68 -10.49 8.70
CA ALA A 28 -27.64 -11.45 9.06
C ALA A 28 -27.87 -12.03 10.47
N ALA A 29 -28.30 -11.21 11.43
CA ALA A 29 -28.66 -11.65 12.78
C ALA A 29 -29.90 -12.56 12.78
N GLY A 30 -30.91 -12.23 11.97
CA GLY A 30 -32.09 -13.06 11.76
C GLY A 30 -31.72 -14.44 11.21
N LEU A 31 -30.92 -14.49 10.15
CA LEU A 31 -30.43 -15.75 9.56
C LEU A 31 -29.58 -16.56 10.55
N ALA A 32 -28.70 -15.90 11.30
CA ALA A 32 -27.90 -16.57 12.33
C ALA A 32 -28.80 -17.16 13.43
N THR A 33 -29.87 -16.46 13.81
CA THR A 33 -30.84 -16.93 14.81
C THR A 33 -31.66 -18.10 14.27
N GLU A 34 -32.02 -18.10 12.98
CA GLU A 34 -32.68 -19.22 12.33
C GLU A 34 -31.80 -20.47 12.33
N TRP A 35 -30.50 -20.33 12.06
CA TRP A 35 -29.56 -21.45 11.93
C TRP A 35 -29.04 -21.96 13.28
N LEU A 36 -28.79 -21.05 14.23
CA LEU A 36 -28.15 -21.36 15.52
C LEU A 36 -29.14 -21.37 16.70
N GLY A 37 -30.38 -20.92 16.48
CA GLY A 37 -31.37 -20.71 17.52
C GLY A 37 -31.23 -19.35 18.22
N PRO A 38 -32.24 -18.94 19.01
CA PRO A 38 -32.16 -17.73 19.83
C PRO A 38 -31.10 -17.88 20.91
N ARG A 39 -30.36 -16.80 21.19
CA ARG A 39 -29.42 -16.76 22.31
C ARG A 39 -30.18 -16.95 23.61
N THR A 40 -29.68 -17.85 24.45
CA THR A 40 -30.22 -18.07 25.79
C THR A 40 -29.85 -16.91 26.72
N GLU A 41 -30.65 -16.70 27.77
CA GLU A 41 -30.36 -15.69 28.80
C GLU A 41 -28.95 -15.88 29.40
N ARG A 42 -28.52 -17.13 29.59
CA ARG A 42 -27.17 -17.47 30.07
C ARG A 42 -26.07 -17.00 29.12
N GLU A 43 -26.24 -17.21 27.81
CA GLU A 43 -25.27 -16.74 26.80
C GLU A 43 -25.27 -15.21 26.68
N ILE A 44 -26.41 -14.55 26.90
CA ILE A 44 -26.51 -13.09 26.94
C ILE A 44 -25.73 -12.57 28.15
N GLN A 45 -25.96 -13.12 29.34
CA GLN A 45 -25.26 -12.74 30.57
C GLN A 45 -23.75 -13.00 30.50
N GLN A 46 -23.32 -14.16 30.00
CA GLN A 46 -21.92 -14.45 29.78
C GLN A 46 -21.28 -13.46 28.80
N GLY A 47 -21.96 -13.13 27.70
CA GLY A 47 -21.49 -12.13 26.74
C GLY A 47 -21.27 -10.76 27.39
N LEU A 48 -22.22 -10.30 28.20
CA LEU A 48 -22.10 -9.03 28.92
C LEU A 48 -20.96 -9.06 29.96
N GLN A 49 -20.76 -10.19 30.64
CA GLN A 49 -19.64 -10.36 31.57
C GLN A 49 -18.30 -10.24 30.84
N TYR A 50 -18.18 -10.82 29.64
CA TYR A 50 -16.97 -10.67 28.82
C TYR A 50 -16.74 -9.24 28.33
N GLU A 51 -17.79 -8.44 28.12
CA GLU A 51 -17.68 -7.03 27.70
C GLU A 51 -17.00 -6.16 28.76
N VAL A 52 -17.16 -6.48 30.05
CA VAL A 52 -16.62 -5.69 31.17
C VAL A 52 -15.13 -5.39 31.01
N THR A 53 -14.33 -6.39 30.63
CA THR A 53 -12.87 -6.29 30.55
C THR A 53 -12.36 -5.89 29.16
N GLN A 54 -13.22 -5.70 28.16
CA GLN A 54 -12.77 -5.44 26.79
C GLN A 54 -12.20 -4.04 26.62
N GLU A 55 -11.03 -3.94 25.99
CA GLU A 55 -10.43 -2.66 25.58
C GLU A 55 -11.02 -2.16 24.25
N ARG A 56 -12.36 -2.07 24.17
CA ARG A 56 -13.09 -1.57 23.00
C ARG A 56 -14.41 -0.91 23.42
N TRP A 57 -15.07 -0.21 22.51
CA TRP A 57 -16.42 0.31 22.74
C TRP A 57 -17.47 -0.83 22.73
N THR A 58 -18.23 -0.96 23.81
CA THR A 58 -19.14 -2.08 24.09
C THR A 58 -20.59 -1.63 24.31
N ASN A 59 -21.51 -2.59 24.52
CA ASN A 59 -22.90 -2.26 24.86
C ASN A 59 -23.02 -1.69 26.27
N LEU A 60 -22.15 -2.11 27.20
CA LEU A 60 -22.06 -1.53 28.55
C LEU A 60 -21.70 -0.04 28.48
N ASP A 61 -20.80 0.36 27.59
CA ASP A 61 -20.43 1.77 27.43
C ASP A 61 -21.58 2.63 26.88
N ARG A 62 -22.33 2.11 25.88
CA ARG A 62 -23.56 2.76 25.39
C ARG A 62 -24.64 2.86 26.46
N ALA A 63 -24.68 1.93 27.41
CA ALA A 63 -25.61 2.01 28.55
C ALA A 63 -25.14 3.09 29.53
N LEU A 64 -23.86 3.10 29.90
CA LEU A 64 -23.27 4.14 30.77
C LEU A 64 -23.45 5.55 30.19
N GLN A 65 -23.23 5.73 28.88
CA GLN A 65 -23.39 7.02 28.20
C GLN A 65 -24.84 7.51 28.19
N ARG A 66 -25.83 6.60 28.11
CA ARG A 66 -27.26 6.97 28.20
C ARG A 66 -27.67 7.41 29.60
N GLU A 67 -27.05 6.83 30.62
CA GLU A 67 -27.29 7.21 32.03
C GLU A 67 -26.50 8.45 32.46
N ALA A 68 -25.47 8.83 31.71
CA ALA A 68 -24.64 9.98 31.99
C ALA A 68 -25.40 11.29 31.73
N GLN A 69 -25.38 12.21 32.71
CA GLN A 69 -25.85 13.57 32.56
C GLN A 69 -24.65 14.52 32.62
N ALA A 70 -24.42 15.28 31.56
CA ALA A 70 -23.24 16.14 31.41
C ALA A 70 -21.90 15.42 31.68
N GLY A 71 -21.82 14.12 31.34
CA GLY A 71 -20.62 13.29 31.54
C GLY A 71 -20.52 12.62 32.92
N THR A 72 -21.44 12.90 33.85
CA THR A 72 -21.48 12.31 35.19
C THR A 72 -22.54 11.21 35.29
N ILE A 73 -22.17 10.09 35.89
CA ILE A 73 -22.99 8.92 36.15
C ILE A 73 -23.18 8.79 37.65
N ARG A 74 -24.44 8.78 38.08
CA ARG A 74 -24.82 8.54 39.47
C ARG A 74 -25.20 7.08 39.64
N LEU A 75 -24.50 6.36 40.51
CA LEU A 75 -24.75 4.95 40.75
C LEU A 75 -26.17 4.72 41.26
N GLU A 76 -26.82 5.63 41.98
CA GLU A 76 -28.21 5.43 42.45
C GLU A 76 -29.20 5.30 41.29
N ARG A 77 -28.89 5.88 40.12
CA ARG A 77 -29.77 5.86 38.93
C ARG A 77 -29.65 4.57 38.12
N LEU A 78 -28.55 3.83 38.28
CA LEU A 78 -28.40 2.53 37.64
C LEU A 78 -29.41 1.55 38.24
N SER A 79 -30.11 0.78 37.39
CA SER A 79 -31.05 -0.28 37.79
C SER A 79 -30.46 -1.17 38.88
N ARG A 80 -31.27 -1.69 39.82
CA ARG A 80 -30.77 -2.48 40.97
C ARG A 80 -30.51 -3.96 40.67
N ASP A 81 -30.60 -4.36 39.40
CA ASP A 81 -30.46 -5.76 38.98
C ASP A 81 -29.01 -6.16 38.69
N HIS A 82 -28.78 -7.42 38.30
CA HIS A 82 -27.46 -7.95 37.91
C HIS A 82 -26.70 -7.06 36.92
N ARG A 83 -27.42 -6.30 36.08
CA ARG A 83 -26.87 -5.30 35.16
C ARG A 83 -26.08 -4.19 35.85
N ARG A 84 -26.44 -3.82 37.08
CA ARG A 84 -25.71 -2.83 37.90
C ARG A 84 -24.27 -3.27 38.13
N THR A 85 -24.08 -4.52 38.52
CA THR A 85 -22.77 -5.09 38.83
C THR A 85 -21.86 -5.06 37.60
N LEU A 86 -22.40 -5.35 36.42
CA LEU A 86 -21.69 -5.28 35.15
C LEU A 86 -21.28 -3.84 34.79
N LEU A 87 -22.18 -2.87 34.98
CA LEU A 87 -21.89 -1.45 34.71
C LEU A 87 -20.86 -0.87 35.68
N ILE A 88 -20.92 -1.23 36.96
CA ILE A 88 -19.91 -0.85 37.96
C ILE A 88 -18.56 -1.49 37.63
N GLY A 89 -18.53 -2.79 37.33
CA GLY A 89 -17.31 -3.46 36.90
C GLY A 89 -16.71 -2.83 35.64
N ARG A 90 -17.56 -2.38 34.71
CA ARG A 90 -17.13 -1.66 33.52
C ARG A 90 -16.53 -0.29 33.85
N LEU A 91 -17.16 0.49 34.73
CA LEU A 91 -16.63 1.78 35.21
C LEU A 91 -15.24 1.61 35.86
N GLN A 92 -15.05 0.57 36.68
CA GLN A 92 -13.76 0.24 37.28
C GLN A 92 -12.70 -0.18 36.23
N GLN A 93 -13.11 -0.85 35.14
CA GLN A 93 -12.19 -1.11 34.02
C GLN A 93 -11.82 0.19 33.31
N LEU A 94 -12.78 1.08 33.05
CA LEU A 94 -12.53 2.38 32.41
C LEU A 94 -11.62 3.27 33.27
N GLU A 95 -11.76 3.20 34.60
CA GLU A 95 -10.86 3.86 35.55
C GLU A 95 -9.42 3.40 35.43
N ARG A 96 -9.18 2.08 35.41
CA ARG A 96 -7.84 1.52 35.19
C ARG A 96 -7.22 1.94 33.86
N MET A 97 -8.04 2.28 32.87
CA MET A 97 -7.60 2.80 31.57
C MET A 97 -7.48 4.34 31.54
N GLY A 98 -7.81 5.05 32.63
CA GLY A 98 -7.81 6.51 32.70
C GLY A 98 -8.91 7.18 31.87
N LEU A 99 -10.03 6.48 31.65
CA LEU A 99 -11.20 6.92 30.87
C LEU A 99 -12.42 7.27 31.72
N ALA A 100 -12.41 6.92 33.00
CA ALA A 100 -13.43 7.27 33.98
C ALA A 100 -12.77 7.60 35.32
N ASN A 101 -13.32 8.54 36.08
CA ASN A 101 -12.81 8.87 37.42
C ASN A 101 -13.96 8.84 38.43
N PRO A 102 -13.77 8.22 39.61
CA PRO A 102 -14.68 8.40 40.73
C PRO A 102 -14.53 9.83 41.29
N GLN A 103 -15.63 10.49 41.61
CA GLN A 103 -15.64 11.85 42.18
C GLN A 103 -15.90 11.79 43.69
N ALA A 104 -17.14 11.46 44.07
CA ALA A 104 -17.63 11.35 45.44
C ALA A 104 -18.47 10.06 45.59
N THR A 105 -19.02 9.80 46.78
CA THR A 105 -19.80 8.59 47.08
C THR A 105 -20.88 8.33 46.03
N GLY A 106 -20.65 7.38 45.14
CA GLY A 106 -21.60 6.99 44.10
C GLY A 106 -21.59 7.80 42.80
N GLU A 107 -20.69 8.76 42.60
CA GLU A 107 -20.60 9.55 41.37
C GLU A 107 -19.32 9.26 40.57
N TRP A 108 -19.49 9.05 39.26
CA TRP A 108 -18.42 8.77 38.30
C TRP A 108 -18.46 9.76 37.15
N THR A 109 -17.30 10.23 36.68
CA THR A 109 -17.22 11.09 35.49
C THR A 109 -16.50 10.35 34.36
N LEU A 110 -17.14 10.27 33.19
CA LEU A 110 -16.51 9.75 31.97
C LEU A 110 -15.69 10.84 31.27
N ARG A 111 -14.55 10.45 30.71
CA ARG A 111 -13.74 11.36 29.88
C ARG A 111 -14.51 11.69 28.58
N PRO A 112 -14.52 12.96 28.11
CA PRO A 112 -15.27 13.35 26.91
C PRO A 112 -14.85 12.61 25.63
N ASP A 113 -13.59 12.18 25.54
CA ASP A 113 -13.00 11.43 24.43
C ASP A 113 -12.95 9.90 24.69
N ALA A 114 -13.62 9.40 25.74
CA ALA A 114 -13.61 7.97 26.07
C ALA A 114 -14.12 7.09 24.92
N GLU A 115 -15.19 7.49 24.24
CA GLU A 115 -15.71 6.75 23.07
C GLU A 115 -14.70 6.72 21.91
N PRO A 116 -14.17 7.85 21.41
CA PRO A 116 -13.09 7.84 20.41
C PRO A 116 -11.90 6.96 20.79
N VAL A 117 -11.41 7.04 22.04
CA VAL A 117 -10.25 6.26 22.48
C VAL A 117 -10.54 4.76 22.51
N LEU A 118 -11.70 4.34 23.02
CA LEU A 118 -12.11 2.94 23.04
C LEU A 118 -12.33 2.38 21.64
N ARG A 119 -12.80 3.19 20.69
CA ARG A 119 -12.89 2.78 19.28
C ARG A 119 -11.49 2.54 18.69
N THR A 120 -10.55 3.46 18.89
CA THR A 120 -9.16 3.30 18.43
C THR A 120 -8.47 2.09 19.08
N LEU A 121 -8.69 1.83 20.36
CA LEU A 121 -8.16 0.64 21.04
C LEU A 121 -8.78 -0.65 20.47
N GLY A 122 -10.08 -0.64 20.20
CA GLY A 122 -10.78 -1.76 19.55
C GLY A 122 -10.22 -2.07 18.17
N GLU A 123 -10.05 -1.04 17.34
CA GLU A 123 -9.45 -1.11 16.00
C GLU A 123 -8.02 -1.67 16.07
N ARG A 124 -7.19 -1.19 17.00
CA ARG A 124 -5.85 -1.73 17.25
C ARG A 124 -5.90 -3.21 17.60
N GLY A 125 -6.83 -3.62 18.46
CA GLY A 125 -7.03 -5.02 18.83
C GLY A 125 -7.45 -5.89 17.64
N ASP A 126 -8.30 -5.37 16.75
CA ASP A 126 -8.71 -6.05 15.51
C ASP A 126 -7.54 -6.19 14.52
N ILE A 127 -6.71 -5.16 14.38
CA ILE A 127 -5.49 -5.20 13.57
C ILE A 127 -4.55 -6.27 14.11
N VAL A 128 -4.29 -6.29 15.42
CA VAL A 128 -3.42 -7.29 16.05
C VAL A 128 -3.94 -8.71 15.81
N ARG A 129 -5.25 -8.96 15.99
CA ARG A 129 -5.86 -10.27 15.68
C ARG A 129 -5.68 -10.66 14.21
N THR A 130 -5.82 -9.69 13.31
CA THR A 130 -5.66 -9.91 11.87
C THR A 130 -4.21 -10.24 11.51
N MET A 131 -3.24 -9.53 12.11
CA MET A 131 -1.82 -9.83 11.97
C MET A 131 -1.48 -11.22 12.51
N GLN A 132 -1.94 -11.56 13.71
CA GLN A 132 -1.73 -12.89 14.32
C GLN A 132 -2.32 -14.01 13.45
N ARG A 133 -3.48 -13.77 12.82
CA ARG A 133 -4.08 -14.72 11.88
C ARG A 133 -3.24 -14.89 10.60
N ALA A 134 -2.70 -13.81 10.05
CA ALA A 134 -1.84 -13.85 8.87
C ALA A 134 -0.47 -14.49 9.16
N MET A 135 0.06 -14.29 10.38
CA MET A 135 1.36 -14.82 10.82
C MET A 135 1.25 -16.19 11.50
N ARG A 136 0.16 -16.95 11.31
CA ARG A 136 -0.01 -18.26 11.96
C ARG A 136 1.21 -19.17 11.72
N GLY A 137 1.76 -19.71 12.81
CA GLY A 137 2.98 -20.55 12.79
C GLY A 137 4.29 -19.76 12.80
N MET A 138 4.26 -18.42 12.78
CA MET A 138 5.42 -17.54 12.75
C MET A 138 5.38 -16.56 13.91
N SER A 139 6.24 -16.76 14.92
CA SER A 139 6.39 -15.76 15.99
C SER A 139 7.13 -14.53 15.46
N ARG A 140 6.45 -13.38 15.48
CA ARG A 140 6.98 -12.08 15.04
C ARG A 140 6.55 -11.00 16.01
N GLU A 141 7.44 -10.05 16.26
CA GLU A 141 7.06 -8.78 16.86
C GLU A 141 6.13 -8.04 15.90
N LEU A 142 4.99 -7.55 16.40
CA LEU A 142 3.98 -6.87 15.59
C LEU A 142 4.21 -5.36 15.63
N VAL A 143 4.41 -4.76 14.47
CA VAL A 143 4.63 -3.31 14.29
C VAL A 143 3.47 -2.74 13.49
N LEU A 144 2.81 -1.74 14.06
CA LEU A 144 1.79 -0.95 13.35
C LEU A 144 2.49 0.30 12.80
N SER A 145 2.68 0.37 11.48
CA SER A 145 3.41 1.48 10.87
C SER A 145 2.50 2.70 10.77
N ALA A 146 2.81 3.73 11.56
CA ALA A 146 2.08 4.99 11.52
C ALA A 146 2.54 5.88 10.34
N PRO A 147 1.63 6.59 9.67
CA PRO A 147 1.98 7.57 8.65
C PRO A 147 2.85 8.70 9.23
N GLY A 148 3.87 9.13 8.49
CA GLY A 148 4.64 10.35 8.79
C GLY A 148 5.84 10.20 9.74
N GLY A 149 6.09 9.01 10.29
CA GLY A 149 7.33 8.72 11.01
C GLY A 149 8.49 8.55 10.02
N GLY A 150 9.65 9.16 10.28
CA GLY A 150 10.89 8.98 9.51
C GLY A 150 11.50 7.58 9.64
N ALA A 151 10.68 6.55 9.79
CA ALA A 151 11.10 5.17 9.90
C ALA A 151 11.82 4.73 8.60
N PRO A 152 12.87 3.92 8.73
CA PRO A 152 13.58 3.38 7.57
C PRO A 152 12.61 2.58 6.68
N PRO A 153 12.85 2.51 5.36
CA PRO A 153 12.05 1.67 4.48
C PRO A 153 12.12 0.22 4.95
N VAL A 154 10.96 -0.42 4.99
CA VAL A 154 10.82 -1.82 5.37
C VAL A 154 10.62 -2.64 4.09
N ILE A 155 11.51 -3.60 3.86
CA ILE A 155 11.34 -4.59 2.80
C ILE A 155 10.82 -5.88 3.41
N GLY A 156 9.86 -6.51 2.76
CA GLY A 156 9.26 -7.74 3.27
C GLY A 156 8.42 -8.47 2.24
N ARG A 157 8.00 -9.67 2.62
CA ARG A 157 7.04 -10.47 1.88
C ARG A 157 5.62 -10.13 2.29
N VAL A 158 4.69 -10.02 1.34
CA VAL A 158 3.26 -9.84 1.64
C VAL A 158 2.70 -11.15 2.23
N ALA A 159 2.39 -11.13 3.53
CA ALA A 159 1.77 -12.25 4.25
C ALA A 159 0.23 -12.17 4.23
N GLY A 160 -0.33 -10.96 4.10
CA GLY A 160 -1.77 -10.76 4.06
C GLY A 160 -2.14 -9.39 3.49
N LYS A 161 -3.39 -9.25 3.06
CA LYS A 161 -3.97 -7.98 2.61
C LYS A 161 -5.46 -7.96 2.84
N GLY A 162 -6.03 -6.77 2.98
CA GLY A 162 -7.46 -6.59 3.17
C GLY A 162 -7.87 -5.12 3.11
N LEU A 163 -9.13 -4.85 3.46
CA LEU A 163 -9.66 -3.50 3.59
C LEU A 163 -9.74 -3.15 5.07
N ALA A 164 -9.19 -2.01 5.45
CA ALA A 164 -9.22 -1.48 6.81
C ALA A 164 -10.52 -0.73 7.08
N ASP A 165 -11.10 -0.12 6.05
CA ASP A 165 -12.39 0.58 6.11
C ASP A 165 -13.18 0.34 4.81
N GLU A 166 -14.39 -0.21 4.95
CA GLU A 166 -15.30 -0.49 3.84
C GLU A 166 -15.88 0.80 3.22
N TRP A 167 -15.89 1.92 3.96
CA TRP A 167 -16.45 3.20 3.50
C TRP A 167 -15.47 4.04 2.69
N HIS A 168 -14.17 3.90 2.95
CA HIS A 168 -13.12 4.73 2.33
C HIS A 168 -12.20 3.95 1.37
N ASP A 169 -12.49 2.67 1.12
CA ASP A 169 -11.69 1.75 0.28
C ASP A 169 -10.19 1.79 0.64
N LEU A 170 -9.91 1.91 1.94
CA LEU A 170 -8.56 1.96 2.48
C LEU A 170 -8.03 0.53 2.61
N GLY A 171 -7.16 0.13 1.70
CA GLY A 171 -6.48 -1.16 1.78
C GLY A 171 -5.39 -1.19 2.86
N TYR A 172 -5.05 -2.38 3.33
CA TYR A 172 -3.85 -2.63 4.14
C TYR A 172 -3.07 -3.83 3.63
N LEU A 173 -1.78 -3.87 3.96
CA LEU A 173 -0.90 -5.02 3.81
C LEU A 173 -0.34 -5.44 5.16
N ILE A 174 -0.19 -6.75 5.34
CA ILE A 174 0.61 -7.35 6.39
C ILE A 174 1.87 -7.88 5.73
N MET A 175 3.03 -7.40 6.18
CA MET A 175 4.33 -7.73 5.64
C MET A 175 5.15 -8.50 6.66
N ASP A 176 5.75 -9.64 6.27
CA ASP A 176 6.83 -10.28 7.03
C ASP A 176 8.16 -9.65 6.58
N GLY A 177 8.72 -8.80 7.44
CA GLY A 177 9.89 -7.99 7.12
C GLY A 177 11.19 -8.78 7.17
N ILE A 178 12.18 -8.34 6.38
CA ILE A 178 13.54 -8.88 6.44
C ILE A 178 14.25 -8.56 7.77
N ASP A 179 13.67 -7.65 8.56
CA ASP A 179 14.07 -7.31 9.93
C ASP A 179 13.56 -8.31 10.98
N GLY A 180 12.79 -9.33 10.57
CA GLY A 180 12.21 -10.32 11.46
C GLY A 180 10.96 -9.85 12.20
N LYS A 181 10.36 -8.72 11.80
CA LYS A 181 9.12 -8.18 12.37
C LYS A 181 7.96 -8.28 11.37
N ALA A 182 6.73 -8.33 11.89
CA ALA A 182 5.53 -8.25 11.07
C ALA A 182 4.98 -6.83 11.07
N HIS A 183 4.82 -6.22 9.90
CA HIS A 183 4.42 -4.83 9.75
C HIS A 183 3.00 -4.73 9.18
N TYR A 184 2.15 -3.93 9.82
CA TYR A 184 0.85 -3.54 9.28
C TYR A 184 0.97 -2.19 8.58
N ILE A 185 0.77 -2.18 7.27
CA ILE A 185 0.90 -0.99 6.41
C ILE A 185 -0.47 -0.61 5.87
N VAL A 186 -0.94 0.58 6.24
CA VAL A 186 -2.12 1.19 5.60
C VAL A 186 -1.70 1.74 4.24
N LEU A 187 -2.46 1.42 3.20
CA LEU A 187 -2.19 1.84 1.83
C LEU A 187 -2.84 3.21 1.53
N PRO A 188 -2.30 3.96 0.55
CA PRO A 188 -2.95 5.16 0.06
C PRO A 188 -4.34 4.87 -0.52
N VAL A 189 -5.24 5.84 -0.43
CA VAL A 189 -6.54 5.82 -1.11
C VAL A 189 -6.30 5.56 -2.61
N LYS A 190 -7.03 4.61 -3.20
CA LYS A 190 -6.88 4.09 -4.59
C LYS A 190 -5.74 3.08 -4.83
N ALA A 191 -5.06 2.60 -3.79
CA ALA A 191 -4.15 1.48 -3.96
C ALA A 191 -4.90 0.21 -4.34
N GLU A 192 -4.66 -0.31 -5.54
CA GLU A 192 -5.31 -1.54 -5.99
C GLU A 192 -4.59 -2.76 -5.38
N LEU A 193 -5.24 -3.42 -4.41
CA LEU A 193 -4.72 -4.59 -3.69
C LEU A 193 -4.25 -5.73 -4.60
N GLN A 194 -4.79 -5.85 -5.82
CA GLN A 194 -4.38 -6.85 -6.81
C GLN A 194 -2.92 -6.72 -7.26
N HIS A 195 -2.30 -5.54 -7.14
CA HIS A 195 -0.90 -5.35 -7.48
C HIS A 195 0.07 -5.96 -6.47
N TYR A 196 -0.41 -6.35 -5.29
CA TYR A 196 0.39 -6.90 -4.22
C TYR A 196 -0.02 -8.37 -4.00
N PRO A 197 0.54 -9.33 -4.75
CA PRO A 197 0.24 -10.74 -4.55
C PRO A 197 0.79 -11.21 -3.19
N ILE A 198 0.11 -12.18 -2.59
CA ILE A 198 0.66 -12.91 -1.44
C ILE A 198 1.98 -13.54 -1.86
N ASP A 199 2.93 -13.57 -0.94
CA ASP A 199 4.32 -13.97 -1.12
C ASP A 199 5.19 -13.08 -2.01
N GLY A 200 4.62 -12.03 -2.62
CA GLY A 200 5.37 -11.02 -3.34
C GLY A 200 6.31 -10.22 -2.41
N VAL A 201 7.44 -9.78 -2.94
CA VAL A 201 8.39 -8.91 -2.23
C VAL A 201 8.03 -7.46 -2.50
N VAL A 202 7.80 -6.70 -1.43
CA VAL A 202 7.43 -5.29 -1.46
C VAL A 202 8.35 -4.47 -0.56
N GLU A 203 8.48 -3.18 -0.86
CA GLU A 203 9.10 -2.19 0.01
C GLU A 203 8.03 -1.18 0.41
N ALA A 204 7.77 -1.09 1.71
CA ALA A 204 7.00 -0.03 2.31
C ALA A 204 7.94 1.06 2.79
N ARG A 205 7.68 2.29 2.36
CA ARG A 205 8.43 3.46 2.80
C ARG A 205 7.45 4.49 3.30
N ALA A 206 7.75 5.12 4.43
CA ALA A 206 7.08 6.35 4.81
C ALA A 206 7.13 7.29 3.60
N SER A 207 5.96 7.71 3.11
CA SER A 207 5.90 8.76 2.10
C SER A 207 6.62 9.94 2.71
N THR A 208 7.83 10.20 2.21
CA THR A 208 8.84 10.92 2.98
C THR A 208 8.22 12.18 3.55
N GLY A 209 8.24 12.26 4.89
CA GLY A 209 7.90 13.46 5.62
C GLY A 209 8.60 14.61 4.94
N THR A 210 7.84 15.61 4.51
CA THR A 210 8.35 16.78 3.79
C THR A 210 9.10 16.41 2.50
N ARG A 211 8.37 16.36 1.38
CA ARG A 211 8.95 16.02 0.07
C ARG A 211 10.16 16.92 -0.20
N ALA A 212 11.25 16.34 -0.74
CA ALA A 212 12.38 17.14 -1.22
C ALA A 212 11.92 18.22 -2.23
N VAL A 213 10.85 17.93 -2.98
CA VAL A 213 10.15 18.89 -3.84
C VAL A 213 9.63 20.09 -3.06
N ASP A 214 8.98 19.91 -1.91
CA ASP A 214 8.43 21.02 -1.12
C ASP A 214 9.55 21.87 -0.50
N ARG A 215 10.64 21.23 -0.04
CA ARG A 215 11.86 21.96 0.40
C ARG A 215 12.52 22.73 -0.73
N ASN A 216 12.62 22.14 -1.91
CA ASN A 216 13.18 22.80 -3.08
C ASN A 216 12.32 23.97 -3.52
N ILE A 217 10.99 23.84 -3.49
CA ILE A 217 10.08 24.95 -3.80
C ILE A 217 10.32 26.12 -2.84
N VAL A 218 10.42 25.86 -1.53
CA VAL A 218 10.69 26.91 -0.53
C VAL A 218 12.08 27.50 -0.70
N ALA A 219 13.10 26.67 -0.93
CA ALA A 219 14.47 27.13 -1.12
C ALA A 219 14.65 27.97 -2.39
N LEU A 220 13.85 27.71 -3.43
CA LEU A 220 13.84 28.46 -4.69
C LEU A 220 12.87 29.64 -4.67
N ALA A 221 12.05 29.79 -3.62
CA ALA A 221 11.11 30.90 -3.50
C ALA A 221 11.82 32.13 -2.93
N ALA A 222 11.77 33.24 -3.66
CA ALA A 222 12.22 34.54 -3.17
C ALA A 222 11.02 35.28 -2.57
N ASN A 223 11.12 35.68 -1.29
CA ASN A 223 10.04 36.39 -0.56
C ASN A 223 8.68 35.67 -0.66
N GLY A 224 8.69 34.34 -0.52
CA GLY A 224 7.47 33.53 -0.62
C GLY A 224 6.89 33.40 -2.03
N THR A 225 7.64 33.79 -3.06
CA THR A 225 7.24 33.65 -4.47
C THR A 225 8.17 32.67 -5.20
N TYR A 226 7.63 31.55 -5.62
CA TYR A 226 8.32 30.57 -6.45
C TYR A 226 8.03 30.86 -7.93
N ARG A 227 9.08 30.96 -8.75
CA ARG A 227 8.97 31.23 -10.19
C ARG A 227 9.46 30.05 -11.04
N THR A 228 8.64 29.66 -12.02
CA THR A 228 8.88 28.46 -12.84
C THR A 228 10.04 28.64 -13.82
N ASP A 229 10.17 29.82 -14.42
CA ASP A 229 11.27 30.21 -15.32
C ASP A 229 12.62 30.22 -14.61
N TYR A 230 12.67 30.77 -13.39
CA TYR A 230 13.86 30.77 -12.55
C TYR A 230 14.33 29.34 -12.18
N HIS A 231 13.40 28.46 -11.82
CA HIS A 231 13.74 27.06 -11.55
C HIS A 231 14.24 26.33 -12.81
N LEU A 232 13.65 26.61 -13.98
CA LEU A 232 14.13 26.03 -15.24
C LEU A 232 15.57 26.45 -15.55
N ALA A 233 15.92 27.72 -15.32
CA ALA A 233 17.29 28.21 -15.50
C ALA A 233 18.29 27.47 -14.58
N ILE A 234 17.94 27.28 -13.31
CA ILE A 234 18.78 26.54 -12.34
C ILE A 234 18.89 25.05 -12.71
N ALA A 235 17.79 24.40 -13.06
CA ALA A 235 17.77 23.00 -13.44
C ALA A 235 18.59 22.74 -14.72
N SER A 236 18.54 23.67 -15.69
CA SER A 236 19.37 23.60 -16.90
C SER A 236 20.86 23.79 -16.58
N ALA A 237 21.22 24.68 -15.65
CA ALA A 237 22.60 24.89 -15.23
C ALA A 237 23.18 23.68 -14.45
N GLN A 238 22.34 22.91 -13.77
CA GLN A 238 22.74 21.75 -12.96
C GLN A 238 22.69 20.41 -13.71
N ALA A 239 22.28 20.41 -14.99
CA ALA A 239 22.11 19.22 -15.79
C ALA A 239 23.47 18.53 -16.12
N ARG A 240 23.92 17.64 -15.23
CA ARG A 240 25.12 16.78 -15.45
C ARG A 240 24.79 15.29 -15.63
N SER A 241 23.51 14.89 -15.62
CA SER A 241 23.10 13.49 -15.72
C SER A 241 21.63 13.30 -16.16
N GLY A 242 21.44 12.69 -17.34
CA GLY A 242 20.35 11.78 -17.74
C GLY A 242 18.86 12.17 -17.63
N ARG A 243 18.48 13.23 -16.92
CA ARG A 243 17.10 13.72 -16.80
C ARG A 243 16.96 15.08 -17.45
N GLU A 244 15.95 15.23 -18.30
CA GLU A 244 15.63 16.50 -18.95
C GLU A 244 15.22 17.54 -17.90
N PRO A 245 15.85 18.74 -17.88
CA PRO A 245 15.53 19.81 -16.92
C PRO A 245 14.04 20.19 -16.89
N SER A 246 13.38 20.11 -18.05
CA SER A 246 11.94 20.35 -18.19
C SER A 246 11.09 19.35 -17.41
N GLU A 247 11.48 18.08 -17.33
CA GLU A 247 10.76 17.05 -16.56
C GLU A 247 10.80 17.32 -15.05
N VAL A 248 11.93 17.83 -14.55
CA VAL A 248 12.11 18.20 -13.15
C VAL A 248 11.16 19.34 -12.79
N VAL A 249 11.13 20.40 -13.60
CA VAL A 249 10.23 21.55 -13.38
C VAL A 249 8.76 21.11 -13.46
N GLN A 250 8.39 20.26 -14.43
CA GLN A 250 7.04 19.74 -14.56
C GLN A 250 6.59 18.92 -13.34
N ALA A 251 7.50 18.21 -12.67
CA ALA A 251 7.18 17.54 -11.41
C ALA A 251 6.83 18.53 -10.28
N HIS A 252 7.50 19.68 -10.23
CA HIS A 252 7.26 20.73 -9.22
C HIS A 252 5.95 21.49 -9.52
N ILE A 253 5.64 21.76 -10.79
CA ILE A 253 4.35 22.35 -11.20
C ILE A 253 3.18 21.44 -10.80
N ARG A 254 3.26 20.13 -11.12
CA ARG A 254 2.21 19.17 -10.73
C ARG A 254 2.00 19.13 -9.21
N ARG A 255 3.08 19.29 -8.42
CA ARG A 255 3.00 19.37 -6.96
C ARG A 255 2.29 20.65 -6.51
N LEU A 256 2.69 21.82 -7.04
CA LEU A 256 2.05 23.10 -6.74
C LEU A 256 0.57 23.12 -7.11
N GLU A 257 0.19 22.56 -8.25
CA GLU A 257 -1.21 22.43 -8.65
C GLU A 257 -2.03 21.55 -7.70
N ALA A 258 -1.44 20.46 -7.19
CA ALA A 258 -2.07 19.60 -6.20
C ALA A 258 -2.29 20.34 -4.88
N LEU A 259 -1.30 21.10 -4.42
CA LEU A 259 -1.37 21.91 -3.19
C LEU A 259 -2.33 23.10 -3.35
N ARG A 260 -2.45 23.67 -4.55
CA ARG A 260 -3.41 24.75 -4.85
C ARG A 260 -4.86 24.29 -4.71
N ARG A 261 -5.17 23.07 -5.17
CA ARG A 261 -6.51 22.47 -4.99
C ARG A 261 -6.87 22.28 -3.52
N ALA A 262 -5.87 22.27 -2.64
CA ALA A 262 -6.04 22.17 -1.18
C ALA A 262 -5.99 23.53 -0.47
N GLY A 263 -5.85 24.64 -1.20
CA GLY A 263 -5.73 25.98 -0.63
C GLY A 263 -4.41 26.24 0.09
N LEU A 264 -3.36 25.46 -0.18
CA LEU A 264 -2.06 25.60 0.50
C LEU A 264 -1.08 26.53 -0.23
N VAL A 265 -1.28 26.73 -1.53
CA VAL A 265 -0.49 27.64 -2.38
C VAL A 265 -1.41 28.33 -3.38
N GLU A 266 -1.04 29.52 -3.82
CA GLU A 266 -1.81 30.29 -4.80
C GLU A 266 -1.04 30.42 -6.12
N ARG A 267 -1.76 30.35 -7.24
CA ARG A 267 -1.17 30.59 -8.56
C ARG A 267 -1.27 32.08 -8.87
N MET A 268 -0.15 32.69 -9.24
CA MET A 268 -0.05 34.07 -9.67
C MET A 268 0.10 34.14 -11.20
N ALA A 269 0.19 35.36 -11.74
CA ALA A 269 0.46 35.58 -13.17
C ALA A 269 1.85 35.03 -13.57
N GLU A 270 2.04 34.78 -14.88
CA GLU A 270 3.35 34.47 -15.48
C GLU A 270 4.08 33.24 -14.92
N GLY A 271 3.34 32.26 -14.36
CA GLY A 271 3.95 31.04 -13.83
C GLY A 271 4.65 31.22 -12.47
N ALA A 272 4.35 32.31 -11.77
CA ALA A 272 4.70 32.51 -10.38
C ALA A 272 3.66 31.86 -9.44
N TRP A 273 4.11 31.48 -8.25
CA TRP A 273 3.32 30.82 -7.22
C TRP A 273 3.61 31.44 -5.87
N ARG A 274 2.57 31.76 -5.10
CA ARG A 274 2.71 32.16 -3.70
C ARG A 274 2.82 30.92 -2.83
N VAL A 275 3.92 30.83 -2.10
CA VAL A 275 4.30 29.66 -1.32
C VAL A 275 4.62 30.08 0.13
N PRO A 276 3.93 29.49 1.12
CA PRO A 276 4.27 29.67 2.54
C PRO A 276 5.65 29.12 2.91
N ALA A 277 6.31 29.71 3.91
CA ALA A 277 7.59 29.21 4.41
C ALA A 277 7.48 27.83 5.09
N ASP A 278 6.31 27.54 5.68
CA ASP A 278 5.94 26.27 6.32
C ASP A 278 5.27 25.26 5.35
N LEU A 279 5.30 25.54 4.03
CA LEU A 279 4.87 24.60 2.99
C LEU A 279 5.37 23.16 3.22
N PRO A 280 6.63 22.91 3.65
CA PRO A 280 7.15 21.57 3.79
C PRO A 280 6.43 20.74 4.87
N ASP A 281 5.88 21.39 5.90
CA ASP A 281 5.10 20.77 6.97
C ASP A 281 3.60 20.68 6.60
N ARG A 282 3.04 21.75 6.03
CA ARG A 282 1.65 21.74 5.53
C ARG A 282 1.44 20.73 4.41
N GLY A 283 2.43 20.58 3.52
CA GLY A 283 2.44 19.58 2.46
C GLY A 283 2.52 18.15 3.01
N ARG A 284 3.21 17.95 4.14
CA ARG A 284 3.28 16.66 4.85
C ARG A 284 1.91 16.31 5.45
N GLU A 285 1.26 17.24 6.15
CA GLU A 285 -0.07 17.03 6.71
C GLU A 285 -1.12 16.75 5.64
N TYR A 286 -1.06 17.49 4.53
CA TYR A 286 -1.93 17.28 3.37
C TYR A 286 -1.76 15.88 2.76
N ASP A 287 -0.51 15.43 2.60
CA ASP A 287 -0.22 14.10 2.07
C ASP A 287 -0.60 13.00 3.07
N ALA A 288 -0.39 13.21 4.38
CA ALA A 288 -0.78 12.25 5.41
C ALA A 288 -2.29 12.01 5.41
N LYS A 289 -3.09 13.09 5.32
CA LYS A 289 -4.56 13.02 5.28
C LYS A 289 -5.11 12.36 4.00
N ARG A 290 -4.38 12.44 2.89
CA ARG A 290 -4.89 12.01 1.57
C ARG A 290 -4.30 10.68 1.06
N LEU A 291 -3.06 10.37 1.41
CA LEU A 291 -2.28 9.24 0.86
C LEU A 291 -1.91 8.19 1.92
N GLY A 292 -2.43 8.28 3.15
CA GLY A 292 -2.12 7.30 4.20
C GLY A 292 -0.63 7.27 4.60
N GLY A 293 0.13 8.34 4.31
CA GLY A 293 1.53 8.56 4.73
C GLY A 293 2.55 7.48 4.39
N MET A 294 2.20 6.46 3.61
CA MET A 294 3.06 5.32 3.23
C MET A 294 2.97 5.07 1.72
N SER A 295 4.09 4.75 1.09
CA SER A 295 4.18 4.32 -0.31
C SER A 295 4.70 2.89 -0.36
N VAL A 296 4.01 2.02 -1.10
CA VAL A 296 4.41 0.61 -1.23
C VAL A 296 4.78 0.31 -2.68
N THR A 297 6.01 -0.14 -2.88
CA THR A 297 6.55 -0.53 -4.19
C THR A 297 6.68 -2.04 -4.28
N LEU A 298 6.15 -2.65 -5.35
CA LEU A 298 6.35 -4.07 -5.63
C LEU A 298 7.72 -4.29 -6.29
N HIS A 299 8.59 -5.05 -5.64
CA HIS A 299 9.91 -5.42 -6.18
C HIS A 299 9.89 -6.70 -6.99
N SER A 300 9.08 -7.68 -6.55
CA SER A 300 8.88 -8.96 -7.22
C SER A 300 7.50 -9.51 -6.90
N HIS A 301 6.79 -10.00 -7.90
CA HIS A 301 5.53 -10.71 -7.73
C HIS A 301 5.74 -12.20 -7.38
N LEU A 302 6.96 -12.71 -7.55
CA LEU A 302 7.32 -14.10 -7.27
C LEU A 302 7.72 -14.26 -5.80
N SER A 303 7.30 -15.37 -5.20
CA SER A 303 7.82 -15.80 -3.90
C SER A 303 9.32 -16.01 -3.94
N ILE A 304 9.98 -15.86 -2.79
CA ILE A 304 11.45 -15.98 -2.71
C ILE A 304 11.94 -17.35 -3.18
N VAL A 305 11.18 -18.41 -2.87
CA VAL A 305 11.44 -19.79 -3.31
C VAL A 305 11.40 -19.90 -4.83
N ARG A 306 10.41 -19.28 -5.49
CA ARG A 306 10.31 -19.28 -6.95
C ARG A 306 11.41 -18.46 -7.63
N GLN A 307 11.96 -17.45 -6.95
CA GLN A 307 13.06 -16.65 -7.49
C GLN A 307 14.37 -17.43 -7.57
N VAL A 308 14.62 -18.40 -6.68
CA VAL A 308 15.87 -19.18 -6.64
C VAL A 308 16.23 -19.79 -7.99
N ARG A 309 15.27 -20.47 -8.63
CA ARG A 309 15.46 -21.18 -9.92
C ARG A 309 14.89 -20.42 -11.12
N ALA A 310 14.50 -19.15 -10.95
CA ALA A 310 13.92 -18.37 -12.05
C ALA A 310 14.96 -18.08 -13.15
N ILE A 311 14.59 -18.27 -14.41
CA ILE A 311 15.48 -18.01 -15.55
C ILE A 311 15.74 -16.50 -15.72
N GLY A 312 14.78 -15.66 -15.33
CA GLY A 312 14.87 -14.21 -15.44
C GLY A 312 15.53 -13.48 -14.28
N ALA A 313 15.67 -12.17 -14.44
CA ALA A 313 16.28 -11.28 -13.47
C ALA A 313 15.34 -11.02 -12.29
N THR A 314 15.69 -11.50 -11.11
CA THR A 314 14.84 -11.45 -9.91
C THR A 314 15.22 -10.33 -8.95
N TRP A 315 14.48 -10.20 -7.85
CA TRP A 315 14.87 -9.29 -6.77
C TRP A 315 16.13 -9.79 -6.05
N LEU A 316 16.31 -11.11 -5.89
CA LEU A 316 17.53 -11.70 -5.32
C LEU A 316 18.80 -11.26 -6.07
N ASP A 317 18.76 -11.23 -7.41
CA ASP A 317 19.90 -10.83 -8.23
C ASP A 317 20.29 -9.37 -8.00
N ARG A 318 19.31 -8.49 -7.77
CA ARG A 318 19.56 -7.07 -7.44
C ARG A 318 20.18 -6.91 -6.06
N GLN A 319 19.79 -7.76 -5.10
CA GLN A 319 20.39 -7.78 -3.75
C GLN A 319 21.84 -8.27 -3.78
N LEU A 320 22.15 -9.27 -4.61
CA LEU A 320 23.52 -9.75 -4.78
C LEU A 320 24.46 -8.67 -5.35
N ILE A 321 23.95 -7.78 -6.20
CA ILE A 321 24.73 -6.67 -6.81
C ILE A 321 24.86 -5.48 -5.86
N GLY A 322 23.78 -5.09 -5.19
CA GLY A 322 23.72 -3.90 -4.34
C GLY A 322 24.51 -4.00 -3.02
N GLY A 323 25.17 -5.13 -2.77
CA GLY A 323 25.59 -5.54 -1.43
C GLY A 323 24.38 -6.09 -0.69
N ALA A 324 24.52 -7.27 -0.07
CA ALA A 324 23.46 -7.80 0.78
C ALA A 324 23.12 -6.72 1.81
N MET A 325 21.88 -6.20 1.77
CA MET A 325 21.34 -5.41 2.87
C MET A 325 21.59 -6.16 4.19
N ASP A 326 21.56 -5.47 5.33
CA ASP A 326 21.47 -6.12 6.65
C ASP A 326 20.14 -6.92 6.72
N VAL A 327 20.13 -8.08 6.08
CA VAL A 327 19.06 -9.05 6.09
C VAL A 327 19.19 -9.72 7.45
N GLY A 328 18.16 -9.60 8.29
CA GLY A 328 18.17 -10.17 9.63
C GLY A 328 18.31 -11.70 9.61
N ASP A 329 18.85 -12.28 10.68
CA ASP A 329 19.07 -13.73 10.81
C ASP A 329 17.79 -14.55 11.05
N ARG A 330 16.68 -13.89 11.35
CA ARG A 330 15.45 -14.55 11.82
C ARG A 330 14.27 -14.24 10.92
N GLY A 331 13.31 -15.16 10.91
CA GLY A 331 12.09 -15.02 10.12
C GLY A 331 12.36 -14.93 8.62
N PHE A 332 11.64 -14.04 7.94
CA PHE A 332 11.79 -13.86 6.49
C PHE A 332 13.20 -13.44 6.07
N GLY A 333 13.94 -12.71 6.92
CA GLY A 333 15.34 -12.38 6.64
C GLY A 333 16.22 -13.64 6.48
N GLY A 334 16.07 -14.60 7.40
CA GLY A 334 16.77 -15.89 7.31
C GLY A 334 16.44 -16.65 6.02
N GLU A 335 15.15 -16.70 5.66
CA GLU A 335 14.69 -17.32 4.40
C GLU A 335 15.29 -16.63 3.16
N VAL A 336 15.39 -15.30 3.16
CA VAL A 336 16.01 -14.53 2.08
C VAL A 336 17.48 -14.86 1.96
N ARG A 337 18.21 -14.96 3.08
CA ARG A 337 19.64 -15.31 3.04
C ARG A 337 19.89 -16.70 2.49
N GLU A 338 19.08 -17.67 2.90
CA GLU A 338 19.15 -19.03 2.35
C GLU A 338 18.83 -19.03 0.85
N ALA A 339 17.81 -18.27 0.43
CA ALA A 339 17.46 -18.12 -0.97
C ALA A 339 18.54 -17.43 -1.79
N LEU A 340 19.26 -16.43 -1.24
CA LEU A 340 20.41 -15.79 -1.87
C LEU A 340 21.54 -16.80 -2.10
N GLN A 341 21.85 -17.65 -1.11
CA GLN A 341 22.87 -18.68 -1.26
C GLN A 341 22.48 -19.69 -2.35
N LYS A 342 21.25 -20.22 -2.31
CA LYS A 342 20.74 -21.13 -3.34
C LYS A 342 20.68 -20.48 -4.73
N ARG A 343 20.39 -19.18 -4.79
CA ARG A 343 20.38 -18.41 -6.04
C ARG A 343 21.78 -18.27 -6.62
N VAL A 344 22.79 -17.99 -5.80
CA VAL A 344 24.19 -17.98 -6.23
C VAL A 344 24.57 -19.33 -6.82
N ASP A 345 24.24 -20.44 -6.13
CA ASP A 345 24.56 -21.78 -6.62
C ASP A 345 23.89 -22.05 -7.99
N PHE A 346 22.63 -21.64 -8.16
CA PHE A 346 21.96 -21.68 -9.46
C PHE A 346 22.66 -20.81 -10.52
N LEU A 347 23.10 -19.60 -10.19
CA LEU A 347 23.81 -18.74 -11.15
C LEU A 347 25.17 -19.33 -11.55
N VAL A 348 25.85 -20.03 -10.64
CA VAL A 348 27.08 -20.78 -10.93
C VAL A 348 26.79 -21.94 -11.89
N GLU A 349 25.74 -22.72 -11.63
CA GLU A 349 25.28 -23.79 -12.56
C GLU A 349 24.97 -23.24 -13.96
N GLN A 350 24.46 -22.02 -14.05
CA GLN A 350 24.13 -21.35 -15.32
C GLN A 350 25.32 -20.64 -15.99
N GLY A 351 26.52 -20.68 -15.40
CA GLY A 351 27.72 -20.00 -15.90
C GLY A 351 27.67 -18.48 -15.79
N LEU A 352 26.77 -17.94 -14.95
CA LEU A 352 26.56 -16.50 -14.75
C LEU A 352 27.19 -15.96 -13.45
N ALA A 353 27.77 -16.86 -12.65
CA ALA A 353 28.57 -16.52 -11.48
C ALA A 353 29.74 -17.50 -11.35
N GLY A 354 30.80 -17.07 -10.68
CA GLY A 354 31.95 -17.91 -10.31
C GLY A 354 32.21 -17.85 -8.81
N ARG A 355 32.63 -18.98 -8.22
CA ARG A 355 32.97 -19.08 -6.80
C ARG A 355 34.48 -19.25 -6.65
N ARG A 356 35.14 -18.34 -5.93
CA ARG A 356 36.55 -18.45 -5.52
C ARG A 356 36.60 -18.43 -3.99
N GLY A 357 36.59 -19.62 -3.38
CA GLY A 357 36.46 -19.77 -1.94
C GLY A 357 35.13 -19.18 -1.43
N GLN A 358 35.20 -18.23 -0.51
CA GLN A 358 34.02 -17.53 0.01
C GLN A 358 33.56 -16.35 -0.87
N ARG A 359 34.37 -15.91 -1.84
CA ARG A 359 34.00 -14.79 -2.73
C ARG A 359 33.22 -15.28 -3.94
N VAL A 360 32.10 -14.62 -4.20
CA VAL A 360 31.25 -14.83 -5.38
C VAL A 360 31.51 -13.69 -6.36
N THR A 361 31.82 -14.03 -7.62
CA THR A 361 31.98 -13.06 -8.71
C THR A 361 30.82 -13.23 -9.67
N LEU A 362 30.03 -12.18 -9.87
CA LEU A 362 28.89 -12.20 -10.80
C LEU A 362 29.33 -11.75 -12.19
N ALA A 363 28.66 -12.23 -13.23
CA ALA A 363 28.85 -11.74 -14.60
C ALA A 363 28.55 -10.23 -14.68
N SER A 364 29.36 -9.46 -15.42
CA SER A 364 29.24 -8.00 -15.53
C SER A 364 27.90 -7.54 -16.13
N ASN A 365 27.28 -8.37 -16.98
CA ASN A 365 25.99 -8.14 -17.62
C ASN A 365 24.86 -9.04 -17.07
N LEU A 366 25.00 -9.58 -15.85
CA LEU A 366 24.10 -10.57 -15.25
C LEU A 366 22.60 -10.26 -15.46
N LEU A 367 22.16 -9.05 -15.07
CA LEU A 367 20.74 -8.68 -15.14
C LEU A 367 20.23 -8.56 -16.57
N ALA A 368 21.07 -8.12 -17.51
CA ALA A 368 20.70 -8.03 -18.92
C ALA A 368 20.55 -9.44 -19.51
N THR A 369 21.54 -10.31 -19.29
CA THR A 369 21.54 -11.70 -19.76
C THR A 369 20.35 -12.49 -19.21
N LEU A 370 20.04 -12.38 -17.91
CA LEU A 370 18.88 -13.04 -17.32
C LEU A 370 17.57 -12.51 -17.92
N ARG A 371 17.44 -11.19 -18.12
CA ARG A 371 16.26 -10.60 -18.73
C ARG A 371 16.04 -11.08 -20.17
N GLU A 372 17.09 -11.13 -20.97
CA GLU A 372 17.01 -11.63 -22.34
C GLU A 372 16.56 -13.08 -22.38
N ARG A 373 17.09 -13.93 -21.48
CA ARG A 373 16.64 -15.34 -21.36
C ARG A 373 15.18 -15.44 -20.98
N ASP A 374 14.71 -14.64 -20.02
CA ASP A 374 13.31 -14.60 -19.58
C ASP A 374 12.37 -14.21 -20.73
N ILE A 375 12.71 -13.13 -21.44
CA ILE A 375 11.97 -12.64 -22.61
C ILE A 375 11.95 -13.71 -23.70
N ALA A 376 13.08 -14.37 -23.97
CA ALA A 376 13.16 -15.40 -25.00
C ALA A 376 12.28 -16.62 -24.69
N VAL A 377 12.21 -17.06 -23.43
CA VAL A 377 11.32 -18.14 -23.00
C VAL A 377 9.85 -17.72 -23.15
N ALA A 378 9.48 -16.55 -22.64
CA ALA A 378 8.12 -16.04 -22.75
C ALA A 378 7.71 -15.81 -24.21
N ALA A 379 8.61 -15.30 -25.04
CA ALA A 379 8.38 -15.09 -26.46
C ALA A 379 8.10 -16.40 -27.19
N LYS A 380 8.82 -17.49 -26.89
CA LYS A 380 8.55 -18.81 -27.47
C LYS A 380 7.15 -19.30 -27.11
N GLU A 381 6.72 -19.13 -25.86
CA GLU A 381 5.37 -19.51 -25.41
C GLU A 381 4.28 -18.69 -26.12
N ILE A 382 4.48 -17.37 -26.24
CA ILE A 382 3.54 -16.48 -26.92
C ILE A 382 3.47 -16.80 -28.42
N ALA A 383 4.60 -17.02 -29.06
CA ALA A 383 4.67 -17.40 -30.47
C ALA A 383 3.92 -18.71 -30.72
N LYS A 384 4.11 -19.73 -29.86
CA LYS A 384 3.39 -21.00 -29.94
C LYS A 384 1.86 -20.82 -29.80
N GLY A 385 1.41 -19.90 -28.94
CA GLY A 385 -0.01 -19.66 -28.71
C GLY A 385 -0.70 -18.71 -29.70
N THR A 386 0.05 -17.85 -30.39
CA THR A 386 -0.52 -16.81 -31.27
C THR A 386 -0.15 -16.98 -32.75
N GLY A 387 0.89 -17.76 -33.06
CA GLY A 387 1.45 -17.88 -34.41
C GLY A 387 2.35 -16.70 -34.83
N LEU A 388 2.46 -15.65 -34.02
CA LEU A 388 3.27 -14.47 -34.33
C LEU A 388 4.77 -14.74 -34.10
N VAL A 389 5.62 -14.15 -34.93
CA VAL A 389 7.08 -14.20 -34.78
C VAL A 389 7.54 -13.17 -33.76
N HIS A 390 8.46 -13.54 -32.87
CA HIS A 390 9.04 -12.60 -31.92
C HIS A 390 10.13 -11.75 -32.58
N CYS A 391 9.99 -10.43 -32.50
CA CYS A 391 10.95 -9.44 -32.94
C CYS A 391 11.60 -8.79 -31.71
N PRO A 392 12.84 -9.16 -31.34
CA PRO A 392 13.52 -8.61 -30.17
C PRO A 392 13.69 -7.10 -30.26
N ALA A 393 13.39 -6.38 -29.18
CA ALA A 393 13.69 -4.96 -29.09
C ALA A 393 15.21 -4.78 -28.93
N THR A 394 15.84 -4.10 -29.88
CA THR A 394 17.26 -3.73 -29.78
C THR A 394 17.44 -2.55 -28.83
N ASP A 395 18.60 -2.50 -28.16
CA ASP A 395 18.93 -1.37 -27.29
C ASP A 395 19.06 -0.08 -28.11
N GLY A 396 18.39 0.99 -27.67
CA GLY A 396 18.20 2.23 -28.43
C GLY A 396 17.17 2.15 -29.57
N GLY A 397 16.63 0.96 -29.86
CA GLY A 397 15.69 0.73 -30.95
C GLY A 397 14.29 1.30 -30.66
N ARG A 398 13.66 1.84 -31.72
CA ARG A 398 12.25 2.25 -31.69
C ARG A 398 11.38 1.05 -32.08
N VAL A 399 10.46 0.69 -31.20
CA VAL A 399 9.47 -0.37 -31.41
C VAL A 399 8.08 0.27 -31.44
N SER A 400 7.29 -0.05 -32.45
CA SER A 400 5.91 0.44 -32.59
C SER A 400 4.95 -0.69 -32.87
N GLY A 401 3.77 -0.65 -32.27
CA GLY A 401 2.73 -1.66 -32.52
C GLY A 401 1.48 -1.40 -31.70
N VAL A 402 0.46 -2.22 -31.92
CA VAL A 402 -0.78 -2.24 -31.14
C VAL A 402 -0.50 -2.91 -29.79
N TYR A 403 -0.77 -2.20 -28.70
CA TYR A 403 -0.62 -2.77 -27.37
C TYR A 403 -1.73 -3.79 -27.09
N ARG A 404 -1.41 -5.09 -27.10
CA ARG A 404 -2.41 -6.17 -26.93
C ARG A 404 -2.67 -6.51 -25.47
N ARG A 405 -1.61 -6.74 -24.70
CA ARG A 405 -1.68 -7.18 -23.31
C ARG A 405 -0.38 -6.92 -22.58
N SER A 406 -0.43 -6.89 -21.24
CA SER A 406 0.79 -6.99 -20.43
C SER A 406 1.09 -8.43 -20.04
N VAL A 407 2.37 -8.79 -20.02
CA VAL A 407 2.89 -10.07 -19.53
C VAL A 407 3.74 -9.80 -18.29
N LEU A 408 3.57 -10.60 -17.25
CA LEU A 408 4.32 -10.47 -16.01
C LEU A 408 5.38 -11.58 -15.95
N LEU A 409 6.64 -11.20 -16.06
CA LEU A 409 7.81 -12.09 -16.05
C LEU A 409 8.61 -11.92 -14.75
N ALA A 410 9.55 -12.82 -14.49
CA ALA A 410 10.46 -12.69 -13.34
C ALA A 410 11.22 -11.35 -13.39
N SER A 411 11.62 -10.95 -14.60
CA SER A 411 12.34 -9.71 -14.91
C SER A 411 11.49 -8.44 -14.83
N GLY A 412 10.19 -8.56 -14.58
CA GLY A 412 9.26 -7.43 -14.47
C GLY A 412 8.08 -7.54 -15.41
N ARG A 413 7.32 -6.44 -15.54
CA ARG A 413 6.14 -6.38 -16.42
C ARG A 413 6.53 -5.87 -17.80
N PHE A 414 6.08 -6.56 -18.83
CA PHE A 414 6.31 -6.22 -20.23
C PHE A 414 4.98 -5.98 -20.94
N ALA A 415 4.98 -5.10 -21.93
CA ALA A 415 3.92 -4.87 -22.87
C ALA A 415 4.20 -5.68 -24.14
N MET A 416 3.20 -6.43 -24.59
CA MET A 416 3.23 -7.09 -25.91
C MET A 416 2.70 -6.09 -26.94
N LEU A 417 3.60 -5.64 -27.81
CA LEU A 417 3.29 -4.81 -28.97
C LEU A 417 3.23 -5.70 -30.20
N ASP A 418 2.13 -5.63 -30.93
CA ASP A 418 1.86 -6.38 -32.15
C ASP A 418 1.90 -5.41 -33.34
N ASP A 419 2.84 -5.61 -34.26
CA ASP A 419 3.00 -4.75 -35.44
C ASP A 419 2.26 -5.30 -36.69
N GLY A 420 1.54 -6.41 -36.54
CA GLY A 420 0.82 -7.10 -37.61
C GLY A 420 1.63 -8.19 -38.33
N ILE A 421 2.96 -8.21 -38.17
CA ILE A 421 3.87 -9.20 -38.79
C ILE A 421 4.51 -10.08 -37.69
N GLY A 422 4.78 -9.49 -36.54
CA GLY A 422 5.33 -10.12 -35.36
C GLY A 422 4.92 -9.38 -34.08
N PHE A 423 5.62 -9.70 -33.01
CA PHE A 423 5.42 -9.01 -31.74
C PHE A 423 6.74 -8.76 -31.01
N SER A 424 6.75 -7.70 -30.21
CA SER A 424 7.86 -7.36 -29.34
C SER A 424 7.41 -7.24 -27.90
N LEU A 425 8.28 -7.65 -26.97
CA LEU A 425 8.09 -7.46 -25.54
C LEU A 425 8.93 -6.28 -25.07
N VAL A 426 8.26 -5.24 -24.57
CA VAL A 426 8.87 -3.97 -24.16
C VAL A 426 8.54 -3.69 -22.69
N PRO A 427 9.45 -3.15 -21.85
CA PRO A 427 9.13 -2.84 -20.46
C PRO A 427 7.85 -2.00 -20.30
N TRP A 428 6.95 -2.39 -19.40
CA TRP A 428 5.65 -1.75 -19.24
C TRP A 428 5.71 -0.55 -18.30
N LYS A 429 4.94 0.51 -18.58
CA LYS A 429 4.73 1.65 -17.65
C LYS A 429 3.23 1.90 -17.42
N PRO A 430 2.82 2.41 -16.24
CA PRO A 430 1.40 2.69 -15.94
C PRO A 430 0.68 3.58 -16.96
N LEU A 431 1.40 4.48 -17.62
CA LEU A 431 0.85 5.41 -18.62
C LEU A 431 0.20 4.71 -19.83
N ILE A 432 0.61 3.49 -20.19
CA ILE A 432 0.02 2.73 -21.31
C ILE A 432 -1.13 1.83 -20.88
N ARG A 433 -1.48 1.77 -19.59
CA ARG A 433 -2.52 0.86 -19.06
C ARG A 433 -3.85 0.99 -19.80
N GLN A 434 -4.29 2.23 -20.08
CA GLN A 434 -5.56 2.52 -20.75
C GLN A 434 -5.48 2.49 -22.28
N ARG A 435 -4.34 2.06 -22.86
CA ARG A 435 -4.07 2.06 -24.30
C ARG A 435 -4.15 0.67 -24.91
N ILE A 436 -4.76 -0.29 -24.23
CA ILE A 436 -5.00 -1.63 -24.78
C ILE A 436 -5.81 -1.49 -26.07
N GLY A 437 -5.37 -2.17 -27.13
CA GLY A 437 -5.94 -2.11 -28.47
C GLY A 437 -5.56 -0.86 -29.28
N ARG A 438 -4.68 0.02 -28.77
CA ARG A 438 -4.23 1.23 -29.49
C ARG A 438 -2.76 1.11 -29.90
N SER A 439 -2.41 1.76 -31.02
CA SER A 439 -1.03 1.87 -31.47
C SER A 439 -0.22 2.77 -30.55
N VAL A 440 0.96 2.29 -30.15
CA VAL A 440 1.91 2.98 -29.29
C VAL A 440 3.32 2.76 -29.81
N SER A 441 4.22 3.69 -29.50
CA SER A 441 5.65 3.57 -29.82
C SER A 441 6.49 3.68 -28.56
N ALA A 442 7.59 2.97 -28.52
CA ALA A 442 8.52 2.95 -27.40
C ALA A 442 9.96 2.91 -27.89
N VAL A 443 10.84 3.61 -27.19
CA VAL A 443 12.29 3.51 -27.36
C VAL A 443 12.85 2.81 -26.13
N VAL A 444 13.51 1.67 -26.33
CA VAL A 444 14.08 0.86 -25.24
C VAL A 444 15.55 1.25 -25.04
N ARG A 445 15.95 1.47 -23.78
CA ARG A 445 17.34 1.72 -23.36
C ARG A 445 17.67 0.90 -22.12
N GLY A 446 18.21 -0.30 -22.29
CA GLY A 446 18.49 -1.26 -21.22
C GLY A 446 17.22 -1.66 -20.46
N ASN A 447 17.07 -1.18 -19.21
CA ASN A 447 15.84 -1.38 -18.43
C ASN A 447 14.85 -0.20 -18.51
N HIS A 448 15.26 0.89 -19.15
CA HIS A 448 14.44 2.08 -19.30
C HIS A 448 13.69 2.04 -20.62
N VAL A 449 12.48 2.59 -20.60
CA VAL A 449 11.65 2.73 -21.78
C VAL A 449 11.08 4.14 -21.81
N SER A 450 11.21 4.80 -22.95
CA SER A 450 10.54 6.06 -23.23
C SER A 450 9.36 5.77 -24.14
N TRP A 451 8.15 6.09 -23.69
CA TRP A 451 6.93 5.83 -24.45
C TRP A 451 6.52 7.09 -25.20
N GLU A 452 6.39 6.97 -26.52
CA GLU A 452 5.87 8.01 -27.40
C GLU A 452 4.41 7.68 -27.71
N LEU A 453 3.50 8.43 -27.11
CA LEU A 453 2.07 8.29 -27.35
C LEU A 453 1.70 9.10 -28.59
N ALA A 454 1.29 8.44 -29.67
CA ALA A 454 0.78 9.13 -30.84
C ALA A 454 -0.41 10.01 -30.42
N ARG A 455 -0.34 11.32 -30.69
CA ARG A 455 -1.48 12.22 -30.50
C ARG A 455 -2.60 11.71 -31.40
N SER A 456 -3.78 11.46 -30.83
CA SER A 456 -4.99 11.24 -31.63
C SER A 456 -5.15 12.46 -32.54
N ARG A 457 -4.97 12.27 -33.85
CA ARG A 457 -5.51 13.22 -34.84
C ARG A 457 -7.01 13.17 -34.64
N GLY A 458 -7.54 14.15 -33.92
CA GLY A 458 -8.98 14.40 -33.89
C GLY A 458 -9.38 14.70 -35.32
N ILE A 459 -10.28 13.89 -35.86
CA ILE A 459 -11.04 14.25 -37.04
C ILE A 459 -11.97 15.36 -36.56
N THR A 460 -11.57 16.62 -36.78
CA THR A 460 -12.55 17.70 -36.90
C THR A 460 -13.36 17.41 -38.15
N ARG A 461 -14.65 17.16 -37.95
CA ARG A 461 -15.64 17.25 -39.01
C ARG A 461 -16.63 18.32 -38.64
#